data_AF-A0A0F2TH15-F1
#
_entry.id   AF-A0A0F2TH15-F1
#
_cell.length_a   1.000
_cell.length_b   1.000
_cell.length_c   1.000
_cell.angle_alpha   90.00
_cell.angle_beta   90.00
_cell.angle_gamma   90.00
#
_symmetry.space_group_name_H-M   'P 1'
#
loop_
_entity.id
_entity.type
_entity.pdbx_description
1 polymer ?
#
loop_
_entity_poly.entity_id
_entity_poly.type
_entity_poly.pdbx_seq_one_letter_code
_entity_poly.pdbx_strand_id
1 'polypeptide(L)'
;MDQYAQLLADLTEAGALGEEWRGAFERAPRSAFIPDTVWTPDEDAPTGYRRITKADEPDAWWALVNADGVVVTQVDDGDEDGPGVATSSASMPSLVASMLRHLDVADGNAVLDIGTGTGWTSALLCNRLGDGAVTTIEVDPEVAAAAGERLAEIGLKPGRIVGDGLLGYPAGGPYDRIHSTAAVQRVPLAWIEQTRPGGIIVTPWGTPYANAGLLRLEVGESGKPTHGRFVDDVSFMWMRAQRPHAVSEPAGVPEHRGPSAMDPELALEDVNAAFAIGLRVPGVRYEHVWDEADPSATFRMRLSDGAGSRASVRYAGWDAEDAVHQSGARRLWDEVAGARLWWLEEGKPDLRRFGVTIAPDGAQSVWLDAPGKVLP
;
A
#
# COMPACT_ATOMS: atom_id res chain seq x y z
N MET A 1 -24.03 -5.95 -23.39
CA MET A 1 -24.20 -5.87 -21.93
C MET A 1 -23.42 -4.67 -21.45
N ASP A 2 -23.91 -3.98 -20.43
CA ASP A 2 -23.15 -2.92 -19.73
C ASP A 2 -21.84 -3.55 -19.20
N GLN A 3 -20.69 -3.01 -19.62
CA GLN A 3 -19.36 -3.54 -19.25
C GLN A 3 -19.18 -3.56 -17.72
N TYR A 4 -19.75 -2.58 -17.01
CA TYR A 4 -19.68 -2.52 -15.57
C TYR A 4 -20.51 -3.63 -14.91
N ALA A 5 -21.72 -3.89 -15.42
CA ALA A 5 -22.54 -5.00 -14.94
C ALA A 5 -21.85 -6.36 -15.14
N GLN A 6 -21.09 -6.51 -16.23
CA GLN A 6 -20.26 -7.71 -16.45
C GLN A 6 -19.15 -7.82 -15.41
N LEU A 7 -18.40 -6.74 -15.14
CA LEU A 7 -17.39 -6.71 -14.08
C LEU A 7 -17.99 -7.14 -12.73
N LEU A 8 -19.15 -6.61 -12.33
CA LEU A 8 -19.78 -6.99 -11.07
C LEU A 8 -20.20 -8.47 -11.04
N ALA A 9 -20.64 -9.02 -12.17
CA ALA A 9 -20.95 -10.45 -12.28
C ALA A 9 -19.69 -11.30 -12.12
N ASP A 10 -18.60 -10.94 -12.80
CA ASP A 10 -17.32 -11.65 -12.75
C ASP A 10 -16.74 -11.63 -11.32
N LEU A 11 -16.79 -10.47 -10.65
CA LEU A 11 -16.37 -10.34 -9.25
C LEU A 11 -17.21 -11.19 -8.28
N THR A 12 -18.51 -11.32 -8.56
CA THR A 12 -19.41 -12.15 -7.75
C THR A 12 -19.11 -13.64 -7.97
N GLU A 13 -18.91 -14.06 -9.23
CA GLU A 13 -18.57 -15.44 -9.58
C GLU A 13 -17.23 -15.87 -9.00
N ALA A 14 -16.24 -14.97 -8.99
CA ALA A 14 -14.94 -15.17 -8.35
C ALA A 14 -15.00 -15.15 -6.81
N GLY A 15 -16.15 -14.82 -6.20
CA GLY A 15 -16.32 -14.72 -4.75
C GLY A 15 -15.67 -13.48 -4.11
N ALA A 16 -15.22 -12.52 -4.92
CA ALA A 16 -14.61 -11.28 -4.45
C ALA A 16 -15.67 -10.27 -3.95
N LEU A 17 -16.83 -10.21 -4.61
CA LEU A 17 -17.94 -9.30 -4.27
C LEU A 17 -19.07 -10.06 -3.57
N GLY A 18 -19.25 -9.79 -2.28
CA GLY A 18 -20.37 -10.29 -1.49
C GLY A 18 -21.71 -9.62 -1.82
N GLU A 19 -22.81 -10.33 -1.58
CA GLU A 19 -24.17 -9.85 -1.82
C GLU A 19 -24.47 -8.56 -1.03
N GLU A 20 -23.89 -8.44 0.17
CA GLU A 20 -24.04 -7.30 1.06
C GLU A 20 -23.46 -5.99 0.49
N TRP A 21 -22.52 -6.07 -0.45
CA TRP A 21 -21.89 -4.93 -1.10
C TRP A 21 -22.39 -4.70 -2.53
N ARG A 22 -22.99 -5.70 -3.17
CA ARG A 22 -23.41 -5.65 -4.58
C ARG A 22 -24.25 -4.42 -4.91
N GLY A 23 -25.26 -4.13 -4.08
CA GLY A 23 -26.11 -2.96 -4.28
C GLY A 23 -25.37 -1.62 -4.16
N ALA A 24 -24.32 -1.54 -3.33
CA ALA A 24 -23.50 -0.34 -3.22
C ALA A 24 -22.64 -0.11 -4.48
N PHE A 25 -22.07 -1.18 -5.04
CA PHE A 25 -21.34 -1.14 -6.29
C PHE A 25 -22.24 -0.76 -7.48
N GLU A 26 -23.46 -1.29 -7.55
CA GLU A 26 -24.43 -0.95 -8.61
C GLU A 26 -24.85 0.53 -8.56
N ARG A 27 -24.95 1.13 -7.37
CA ARG A 27 -25.29 2.56 -7.19
C ARG A 27 -24.12 3.52 -7.40
N ALA A 28 -22.90 3.02 -7.45
CA ALA A 28 -21.69 3.81 -7.65
C ALA A 28 -20.87 3.22 -8.82
N PRO A 29 -21.33 3.38 -10.07
CA PRO A 29 -20.57 2.93 -11.23
C PRO A 29 -19.20 3.60 -11.24
N ARG A 30 -18.13 2.79 -11.31
CA ARG A 30 -16.75 3.25 -11.19
C ARG A 30 -16.43 4.39 -12.17
N SER A 31 -17.03 4.36 -13.36
CA SER A 31 -16.90 5.40 -14.40
C SER A 31 -17.35 6.79 -14.00
N ALA A 32 -18.24 6.94 -13.01
CA ALA A 32 -18.61 8.25 -12.47
C ALA A 32 -17.49 8.86 -11.59
N PHE A 33 -16.51 8.04 -11.19
CA PHE A 33 -15.46 8.46 -10.26
C PHE A 33 -14.08 8.60 -10.92
N ILE A 34 -13.86 7.99 -12.08
CA ILE A 34 -12.59 8.08 -12.80
C ILE A 34 -12.52 9.41 -13.57
N PRO A 35 -11.44 10.21 -13.44
CA PRO A 35 -11.24 11.40 -14.26
C PRO A 35 -11.11 11.06 -15.75
N ASP A 36 -11.42 12.03 -16.62
CA ASP A 36 -11.26 11.86 -18.06
C ASP A 36 -9.80 11.65 -18.48
N THR A 37 -8.83 12.12 -17.69
CA THR A 37 -7.40 11.83 -17.88
C THR A 37 -6.95 10.79 -16.86
N VAL A 38 -6.29 9.73 -17.34
CA VAL A 38 -5.64 8.72 -16.48
C VAL A 38 -4.28 8.34 -17.05
N TRP A 39 -3.50 7.58 -16.28
CA TRP A 39 -2.17 7.10 -16.67
C TRP A 39 -2.16 5.59 -16.72
N THR A 40 -1.49 5.03 -17.73
CA THR A 40 -1.27 3.59 -17.88
C THR A 40 0.22 3.31 -17.98
N PRO A 41 0.72 2.20 -17.40
CA PRO A 41 2.10 1.79 -17.57
C PRO A 41 2.48 1.72 -19.06
N ASP A 42 3.67 2.21 -19.37
CA ASP A 42 4.28 2.20 -20.70
C ASP A 42 5.80 2.16 -20.54
N GLU A 43 6.42 1.03 -20.94
CA GLU A 43 7.87 0.82 -20.81
C GLU A 43 8.69 1.75 -21.72
N ASP A 44 8.08 2.25 -22.80
CA ASP A 44 8.72 3.20 -23.72
C ASP A 44 8.60 4.65 -23.22
N ALA A 45 7.74 4.92 -22.23
CA ALA A 45 7.58 6.24 -21.66
C ALA A 45 8.75 6.58 -20.71
N PRO A 46 9.33 7.79 -20.77
CA PRO A 46 10.44 8.19 -19.89
C PRO A 46 10.15 8.06 -18.40
N THR A 47 8.88 8.22 -18.02
CA THR A 47 8.36 8.15 -16.65
C THR A 47 7.76 6.79 -16.31
N GLY A 48 7.78 5.83 -17.24
CA GLY A 48 7.12 4.53 -17.10
C GLY A 48 5.59 4.58 -17.25
N TYR A 49 5.01 5.76 -17.50
CA TYR A 49 3.57 5.96 -17.67
C TYR A 49 3.27 6.83 -18.89
N ARG A 50 2.30 6.42 -19.70
CA ARG A 50 1.67 7.28 -20.71
C ARG A 50 0.34 7.81 -20.22
N ARG A 51 0.06 9.07 -20.58
CA ARG A 51 -1.21 9.74 -20.31
C ARG A 51 -2.23 9.34 -21.38
N ILE A 52 -3.44 8.98 -20.96
CA ILE A 52 -4.58 8.76 -21.85
C ILE A 52 -5.71 9.72 -21.48
N THR A 53 -6.50 10.11 -22.46
CA THR A 53 -7.73 10.88 -22.22
C THR A 53 -8.93 10.14 -22.78
N LYS A 54 -10.09 10.29 -22.13
CA LYS A 54 -11.37 9.75 -22.60
C LYS A 54 -11.79 10.34 -23.95
N ALA A 55 -11.38 11.57 -24.25
CA ALA A 55 -11.69 12.23 -25.51
C ALA A 55 -10.87 11.65 -26.68
N ASP A 56 -9.59 11.38 -26.45
CA ASP A 56 -8.66 10.92 -27.49
C ASP A 56 -8.68 9.40 -27.67
N GLU A 57 -8.81 8.65 -26.57
CA GLU A 57 -8.81 7.18 -26.54
C GLU A 57 -10.00 6.61 -25.74
N PRO A 58 -11.26 6.86 -26.16
CA PRO A 58 -12.45 6.48 -25.39
C PRO A 58 -12.54 4.98 -25.10
N ASP A 59 -12.22 4.14 -26.08
CA ASP A 59 -12.31 2.68 -25.92
C ASP A 59 -11.28 2.16 -24.89
N ALA A 60 -10.05 2.71 -24.91
CA ALA A 60 -9.02 2.37 -23.94
C ALA A 60 -9.40 2.84 -22.52
N TRP A 61 -9.95 4.05 -22.41
CA TRP A 61 -10.45 4.58 -21.15
C TRP A 61 -11.56 3.70 -20.58
N TRP A 62 -12.58 3.36 -21.37
CA TRP A 62 -13.69 2.51 -20.92
C TRP A 62 -13.25 1.09 -20.54
N ALA A 63 -12.28 0.52 -21.27
CA ALA A 63 -11.70 -0.77 -20.92
C ALA A 63 -11.02 -0.74 -19.54
N LEU A 64 -10.25 0.31 -19.23
CA LEU A 64 -9.57 0.46 -17.95
C LEU A 64 -10.56 0.65 -16.79
N VAL A 65 -11.56 1.50 -16.98
CA VAL A 65 -12.55 1.82 -15.95
C VAL A 65 -13.41 0.61 -15.57
N ASN A 66 -13.72 -0.25 -16.53
CA ASN A 66 -14.53 -1.45 -16.33
C ASN A 66 -13.69 -2.73 -16.12
N ALA A 67 -12.37 -2.62 -16.01
CA ALA A 67 -11.50 -3.74 -15.67
C ALA A 67 -11.38 -3.92 -14.15
N ASP A 68 -11.14 -5.17 -13.72
CA ASP A 68 -10.66 -5.45 -12.39
C ASP A 68 -9.15 -5.14 -12.28
N GLY A 69 -8.81 -3.85 -12.36
CA GLY A 69 -7.44 -3.37 -12.36
C GLY A 69 -7.33 -1.97 -11.76
N VAL A 70 -6.10 -1.58 -11.41
CA VAL A 70 -5.78 -0.25 -10.91
C VAL A 70 -5.82 0.76 -12.05
N VAL A 71 -6.38 1.94 -11.80
CA VAL A 71 -6.34 3.06 -12.75
C VAL A 71 -5.60 4.22 -12.09
N VAL A 72 -4.41 4.57 -12.59
CA VAL A 72 -3.63 5.68 -12.04
C VAL A 72 -4.28 7.01 -12.42
N THR A 73 -4.53 7.86 -11.42
CA THR A 73 -5.26 9.13 -11.56
C THR A 73 -4.43 10.36 -11.21
N GLN A 74 -3.23 10.16 -10.67
CA GLN A 74 -2.24 11.22 -10.46
C GLN A 74 -0.85 10.60 -10.44
N VAL A 75 0.11 11.30 -11.04
CA VAL A 75 1.54 11.01 -11.01
C VAL A 75 2.25 12.21 -10.38
N ASP A 76 3.29 11.95 -9.60
CA ASP A 76 4.18 12.92 -8.95
C ASP A 76 3.49 14.02 -8.13
N ASP A 77 2.41 13.67 -7.43
CA ASP A 77 1.59 14.62 -6.67
C ASP A 77 1.03 15.78 -7.52
N GLY A 78 0.90 15.55 -8.83
CA GLY A 78 0.45 16.56 -9.79
C GLY A 78 1.58 17.39 -10.40
N ASP A 79 2.84 17.13 -10.05
CA ASP A 79 4.00 17.78 -10.68
C ASP A 79 4.26 17.17 -12.06
N GLU A 80 4.06 17.95 -13.13
CA GLU A 80 4.25 17.49 -14.51
C GLU A 80 5.73 17.22 -14.85
N ASP A 81 6.67 17.79 -14.08
CA ASP A 81 8.12 17.63 -14.26
C ASP A 81 8.72 16.57 -13.31
N GLY A 82 7.86 15.78 -12.66
CA GLY A 82 8.25 14.79 -11.68
C GLY A 82 8.90 13.51 -12.25
N PRO A 83 9.38 12.63 -11.36
CA PRO A 83 10.12 11.42 -11.74
C PRO A 83 9.29 10.26 -12.33
N GLY A 84 7.97 10.40 -12.48
CA GLY A 84 7.08 9.37 -13.01
C GLY A 84 6.45 8.44 -11.97
N VAL A 85 6.33 8.87 -10.72
CA VAL A 85 5.83 8.02 -9.63
C VAL A 85 4.32 8.17 -9.49
N ALA A 86 3.56 7.09 -9.60
CA ALA A 86 2.12 7.14 -9.36
C ALA A 86 1.82 7.53 -7.89
N THR A 87 0.99 8.56 -7.69
CA THR A 87 0.67 9.13 -6.35
C THR A 87 -0.80 9.11 -5.99
N SER A 88 -1.69 8.90 -6.96
CA SER A 88 -3.10 8.59 -6.73
C SER A 88 -3.61 7.57 -7.74
N SER A 89 -4.52 6.70 -7.32
CA SER A 89 -5.19 5.75 -8.21
C SER A 89 -6.59 5.42 -7.71
N ALA A 90 -7.46 4.99 -8.63
CA ALA A 90 -8.61 4.19 -8.27
C ALA A 90 -8.18 2.74 -8.11
N SER A 91 -8.31 2.23 -6.89
CA SER A 91 -7.92 0.87 -6.53
C SER A 91 -8.70 -0.19 -7.32
N MET A 92 -8.10 -1.37 -7.44
CA MET A 92 -8.68 -2.54 -8.08
C MET A 92 -10.01 -2.95 -7.42
N PRO A 93 -11.11 -3.12 -8.18
CA PRO A 93 -12.43 -3.46 -7.66
C PRO A 93 -12.50 -4.67 -6.71
N SER A 94 -11.88 -5.80 -7.07
CA SER A 94 -11.83 -7.00 -6.22
C SER A 94 -11.12 -6.75 -4.89
N LEU A 95 -10.03 -5.97 -4.93
CA LEU A 95 -9.30 -5.56 -3.74
C LEU A 95 -10.12 -4.63 -2.85
N VAL A 96 -10.82 -3.64 -3.42
CA VAL A 96 -11.75 -2.79 -2.67
C VAL A 96 -12.83 -3.64 -1.99
N ALA A 97 -13.43 -4.60 -2.71
CA ALA A 97 -14.40 -5.51 -2.13
C ALA A 97 -13.81 -6.36 -0.99
N SER A 98 -12.59 -6.88 -1.15
CA SER A 98 -11.89 -7.63 -0.09
C SER A 98 -11.62 -6.77 1.15
N MET A 99 -11.15 -5.53 0.98
CA MET A 99 -10.91 -4.61 2.09
C MET A 99 -12.20 -4.24 2.82
N LEU A 100 -13.29 -3.96 2.09
CA LEU A 100 -14.59 -3.67 2.66
C LEU A 100 -15.20 -4.86 3.41
N ARG A 101 -14.97 -6.09 2.93
CA ARG A 101 -15.32 -7.33 3.64
C ARG A 101 -14.53 -7.46 4.94
N HIS A 102 -13.22 -7.19 4.93
CA HIS A 102 -12.40 -7.21 6.14
C HIS A 102 -12.71 -6.09 7.13
N LEU A 103 -13.21 -4.96 6.63
CA LEU A 103 -13.70 -3.84 7.43
C LEU A 103 -14.94 -4.24 8.25
N ASP A 104 -15.73 -5.21 7.76
CA ASP A 104 -16.82 -5.84 8.50
C ASP A 104 -17.78 -4.81 9.12
N VAL A 105 -18.33 -3.95 8.26
CA VAL A 105 -19.22 -2.87 8.69
C VAL A 105 -20.60 -3.41 9.04
N ALA A 106 -21.17 -2.91 10.13
CA ALA A 106 -22.56 -3.14 10.50
C ALA A 106 -23.39 -1.86 10.31
N ASP A 107 -24.71 -2.03 10.18
CA ASP A 107 -25.65 -0.91 10.12
C ASP A 107 -25.47 0.00 11.35
N GLY A 108 -25.41 1.31 11.11
CA GLY A 108 -25.20 2.32 12.15
C GLY A 108 -23.73 2.55 12.54
N ASN A 109 -22.76 1.85 11.95
CA ASN A 109 -21.35 2.15 12.13
C ASN A 109 -20.97 3.50 11.51
N ALA A 110 -20.19 4.30 12.26
CA ALA A 110 -19.49 5.48 11.75
C ALA A 110 -18.12 5.08 11.20
N VAL A 111 -17.79 5.54 9.99
CA VAL A 111 -16.56 5.16 9.27
C VAL A 111 -15.72 6.39 8.95
N LEU A 112 -14.42 6.30 9.21
CA LEU A 112 -13.42 7.18 8.64
C LEU A 112 -12.72 6.49 7.46
N ASP A 113 -12.86 7.05 6.26
CA ASP A 113 -12.17 6.65 5.04
C ASP A 113 -10.96 7.56 4.80
N ILE A 114 -9.76 7.00 4.79
CA ILE A 114 -8.49 7.73 4.71
C ILE A 114 -7.86 7.52 3.34
N GLY A 115 -7.72 8.61 2.58
CA GLY A 115 -7.31 8.58 1.18
C GLY A 115 -8.53 8.62 0.27
N THR A 116 -9.27 9.74 0.28
CA THR A 116 -10.50 9.90 -0.54
C THR A 116 -10.22 9.55 -2.01
N GLY A 117 -9.07 9.96 -2.56
CA GLY A 117 -8.68 9.66 -3.93
C GLY A 117 -9.76 10.11 -4.93
N THR A 118 -10.32 9.17 -5.69
CA THR A 118 -11.41 9.47 -6.62
C THR A 118 -12.77 9.72 -5.97
N GLY A 119 -12.94 9.33 -4.71
CA GLY A 119 -14.21 9.31 -3.98
C GLY A 119 -15.03 8.03 -4.14
N TRP A 120 -14.56 7.07 -4.95
CA TRP A 120 -15.33 5.86 -5.25
C TRP A 120 -15.58 4.98 -4.02
N THR A 121 -14.53 4.68 -3.24
CA THR A 121 -14.67 3.86 -2.02
C THR A 121 -15.55 4.56 -0.98
N SER A 122 -15.39 5.88 -0.81
CA SER A 122 -16.29 6.67 0.04
C SER A 122 -17.74 6.56 -0.43
N ALA A 123 -18.01 6.57 -1.74
CA ALA A 123 -19.35 6.38 -2.30
C ALA A 123 -19.93 4.99 -2.00
N LEU A 124 -19.11 3.94 -2.06
CA LEU A 124 -19.52 2.57 -1.70
C LEU A 124 -19.91 2.50 -0.22
N LEU A 125 -19.10 3.08 0.66
CA LEU A 125 -19.40 3.20 2.10
C LEU A 125 -20.70 3.97 2.36
N CYS A 126 -20.86 5.13 1.71
CA CYS A 126 -22.08 5.95 1.81
C CYS A 126 -23.32 5.18 1.34
N ASN A 127 -23.22 4.45 0.22
CA ASN A 127 -24.31 3.64 -0.29
C ASN A 127 -24.65 2.45 0.62
N ARG A 128 -23.70 1.98 1.45
CA ARG A 128 -23.91 0.90 2.40
C ARG A 128 -24.46 1.37 3.75
N LEU A 129 -24.03 2.53 4.24
CA LEU A 129 -24.27 2.99 5.62
C LEU A 129 -25.10 4.28 5.72
N GLY A 130 -25.27 4.99 4.60
CA GLY A 130 -25.72 6.39 4.58
C GLY A 130 -24.53 7.35 4.61
N ASP A 131 -24.62 8.46 3.88
CA ASP A 131 -23.54 9.44 3.76
C ASP A 131 -23.20 10.15 5.08
N GLY A 132 -24.20 10.39 5.93
CA GLY A 132 -24.01 10.95 7.28
C GLY A 132 -23.19 10.08 8.23
N ALA A 133 -22.98 8.80 7.90
CA ALA A 133 -22.15 7.88 8.68
C ALA A 133 -20.68 7.84 8.22
N VAL A 134 -20.34 8.52 7.12
CA VAL A 134 -19.02 8.45 6.49
C VAL A 134 -18.33 9.80 6.59
N THR A 135 -17.12 9.80 7.15
CA THR A 135 -16.14 10.88 7.01
C THR A 135 -15.03 10.40 6.09
N THR A 136 -14.61 11.23 5.13
CA THR A 136 -13.49 10.93 4.24
C THR A 136 -12.45 12.06 4.28
N ILE A 137 -11.17 11.70 4.29
CA ILE A 137 -10.05 12.65 4.37
C ILE A 137 -9.07 12.45 3.21
N GLU A 138 -8.61 13.55 2.63
CA GLU A 138 -7.64 13.59 1.54
C GLU A 138 -6.62 14.71 1.77
N VAL A 139 -5.34 14.40 1.57
CA VAL A 139 -4.24 15.33 1.82
C VAL A 139 -4.04 16.31 0.67
N ASP A 140 -4.38 15.90 -0.55
CA ASP A 140 -4.30 16.73 -1.74
C ASP A 140 -5.58 17.55 -1.95
N PRO A 141 -5.54 18.90 -1.87
CA PRO A 141 -6.73 19.72 -2.01
C PRO A 141 -7.44 19.60 -3.37
N GLU A 142 -6.72 19.37 -4.46
CA GLU A 142 -7.29 19.28 -5.81
C GLU A 142 -7.97 17.94 -6.01
N VAL A 143 -7.33 16.85 -5.57
CA VAL A 143 -7.92 15.51 -5.56
C VAL A 143 -9.17 15.50 -4.67
N ALA A 144 -9.09 16.09 -3.48
CA ALA A 144 -10.21 16.20 -2.55
C ALA A 144 -11.37 16.96 -3.18
N ALA A 145 -11.11 18.11 -3.83
CA ALA A 145 -12.11 18.92 -4.51
C ALA A 145 -12.86 18.11 -5.58
N ALA A 146 -12.13 17.48 -6.50
CA ALA A 146 -12.67 16.69 -7.60
C ALA A 146 -13.47 15.46 -7.10
N ALA A 147 -13.02 14.80 -6.03
CA ALA A 147 -13.75 13.68 -5.44
C ALA A 147 -15.13 14.09 -4.94
N GLY A 148 -15.26 15.26 -4.31
CA GLY A 148 -16.56 15.71 -3.81
C GLY A 148 -17.48 16.26 -4.88
N GLU A 149 -16.96 16.72 -6.03
CA GLU A 149 -17.79 17.00 -7.20
C GLU A 149 -18.47 15.70 -7.68
N ARG A 150 -17.68 14.63 -7.89
CA ARG A 150 -18.20 13.31 -8.29
C ARG A 150 -19.18 12.70 -7.29
N LEU A 151 -18.89 12.81 -5.99
CA LEU A 151 -19.82 12.39 -4.94
C LEU A 151 -21.14 13.17 -5.00
N ALA A 152 -21.07 14.50 -5.19
CA ALA A 152 -22.26 15.35 -5.27
C ALA A 152 -23.08 15.11 -6.53
N GLU A 153 -22.45 14.77 -7.66
CA GLU A 153 -23.12 14.42 -8.92
C GLU A 153 -24.06 13.22 -8.77
N ILE A 154 -23.72 12.25 -7.92
CA ILE A 154 -24.58 11.12 -7.59
C ILE A 154 -25.40 11.33 -6.30
N GLY A 155 -25.41 12.56 -5.76
CA GLY A 155 -26.24 12.97 -4.63
C GLY A 155 -25.70 12.63 -3.24
N LEU A 156 -24.45 12.19 -3.11
CA LEU A 156 -23.83 11.81 -1.83
C LEU A 156 -23.08 12.99 -1.21
N LYS A 157 -23.21 13.19 0.11
CA LYS A 157 -22.57 14.30 0.83
C LYS A 157 -21.95 13.85 2.17
N PRO A 158 -20.94 12.96 2.15
CA PRO A 158 -20.23 12.58 3.37
C PRO A 158 -19.48 13.77 3.98
N GLY A 159 -19.06 13.64 5.23
CA GLY A 159 -18.13 14.59 5.85
C GLY A 159 -16.78 14.56 5.12
N ARG A 160 -16.50 15.55 4.29
CA ARG A 160 -15.26 15.60 3.49
C ARG A 160 -14.25 16.57 4.10
N ILE A 161 -13.05 16.09 4.36
CA ILE A 161 -11.97 16.83 5.00
C ILE A 161 -10.75 16.90 4.07
N VAL A 162 -10.18 18.09 3.92
CA VAL A 162 -8.84 18.25 3.34
C VAL A 162 -7.85 18.31 4.49
N GLY A 163 -6.93 17.34 4.56
CA GLY A 163 -5.98 17.26 5.65
C GLY A 163 -5.15 15.98 5.67
N ASP A 164 -4.19 15.94 6.60
CA ASP A 164 -3.33 14.77 6.78
C ASP A 164 -4.11 13.63 7.44
N GLY A 165 -4.35 12.57 6.67
CA GLY A 165 -5.00 11.35 7.13
C GLY A 165 -4.32 10.67 8.31
N LEU A 166 -3.02 10.89 8.54
CA LEU A 166 -2.32 10.35 9.73
C LEU A 166 -2.85 10.93 11.04
N LEU A 167 -3.45 12.12 11.00
CA LEU A 167 -4.04 12.78 12.17
C LEU A 167 -5.49 12.34 12.42
N GLY A 168 -6.09 11.61 11.48
CA GLY A 168 -7.52 11.29 11.49
C GLY A 168 -8.40 12.55 11.46
N TYR A 169 -9.60 12.45 12.00
CA TYR A 169 -10.51 13.59 12.17
C TYR A 169 -11.31 13.47 13.49
N PRO A 170 -10.75 13.92 14.63
CA PRO A 170 -11.36 13.73 15.95
C PRO A 170 -12.78 14.29 16.06
N ALA A 171 -13.10 15.37 15.34
CA ALA A 171 -14.40 16.04 15.41
C ALA A 171 -15.55 15.23 14.78
N GLY A 172 -15.26 14.25 13.91
CA GLY A 172 -16.25 13.34 13.33
C GLY A 172 -16.38 12.01 14.08
N GLY A 173 -15.48 11.76 15.04
CA GLY A 173 -15.44 10.54 15.82
C GLY A 173 -16.33 10.56 17.08
N PRO A 174 -16.29 9.49 17.90
CA PRO A 174 -15.48 8.30 17.69
C PRO A 174 -16.05 7.38 16.61
N TYR A 175 -15.16 6.74 15.85
CA TYR A 175 -15.46 5.85 14.75
C TYR A 175 -15.63 4.40 15.21
N ASP A 176 -16.45 3.63 14.50
CA ASP A 176 -16.53 2.18 14.66
C ASP A 176 -15.52 1.48 13.73
N ARG A 177 -15.18 2.13 12.61
CA ARG A 177 -14.33 1.59 11.56
C ARG A 177 -13.41 2.67 11.01
N ILE A 178 -12.15 2.30 10.78
CA ILE A 178 -11.22 3.08 9.96
C ILE A 178 -10.81 2.25 8.77
N HIS A 179 -11.01 2.82 7.59
CA HIS A 179 -10.58 2.26 6.33
C HIS A 179 -9.51 3.18 5.75
N SER A 180 -8.37 2.64 5.35
CA SER A 180 -7.32 3.42 4.69
C SER A 180 -6.96 2.80 3.36
N THR A 181 -6.93 3.61 2.31
CA THR A 181 -6.54 3.24 0.94
C THR A 181 -5.15 3.76 0.58
N ALA A 182 -4.29 3.94 1.60
CA ALA A 182 -2.90 4.34 1.45
C ALA A 182 -2.03 3.61 2.46
N ALA A 183 -0.85 3.16 2.01
CA ALA A 183 0.03 2.34 2.82
C ALA A 183 0.72 3.13 3.93
N VAL A 184 0.85 2.50 5.10
CA VAL A 184 1.60 3.01 6.24
C VAL A 184 2.76 2.09 6.59
N GLN A 185 3.87 2.67 7.04
CA GLN A 185 4.94 1.93 7.72
C GLN A 185 4.61 1.73 9.21
N ARG A 186 3.85 2.66 9.79
CA ARG A 186 3.36 2.58 11.17
C ARG A 186 1.94 3.11 11.24
N VAL A 187 1.07 2.36 11.91
CA VAL A 187 -0.32 2.79 12.13
C VAL A 187 -0.33 3.97 13.11
N PRO A 188 -0.91 5.13 12.78
CA PRO A 188 -0.95 6.27 13.69
C PRO A 188 -1.73 5.98 14.97
N LEU A 189 -1.21 6.42 16.12
CA LEU A 189 -1.92 6.31 17.40
C LEU A 189 -3.26 7.05 17.35
N ALA A 190 -3.32 8.17 16.61
CA ALA A 190 -4.53 8.96 16.40
C ALA A 190 -5.70 8.12 15.84
N TRP A 191 -5.43 7.12 14.99
CA TRP A 191 -6.46 6.23 14.46
C TRP A 191 -7.07 5.35 15.56
N ILE A 192 -6.23 4.85 16.46
CA ILE A 192 -6.66 4.03 17.60
C ILE A 192 -7.45 4.88 18.59
N GLU A 193 -6.95 6.07 18.94
CA GLU A 193 -7.59 6.98 19.89
C GLU A 193 -8.97 7.48 19.43
N GLN A 194 -9.17 7.56 18.11
CA GLN A 194 -10.43 8.00 17.51
C GLN A 194 -11.40 6.84 17.22
N THR A 195 -11.00 5.59 17.50
CA THR A 195 -11.82 4.40 17.26
C THR A 195 -12.33 3.84 18.58
N ARG A 196 -13.59 3.41 18.60
CA ARG A 196 -14.19 2.77 19.79
C ARG A 196 -13.47 1.45 20.11
N PRO A 197 -13.42 1.03 21.39
CA PRO A 197 -13.03 -0.34 21.75
C PRO A 197 -13.83 -1.37 20.94
N GLY A 198 -13.14 -2.39 20.43
CA GLY A 198 -13.69 -3.39 19.51
C GLY A 198 -13.90 -2.91 18.07
N GLY A 199 -13.59 -1.64 17.78
CA GLY A 199 -13.61 -1.11 16.41
C GLY A 199 -12.49 -1.68 15.56
N ILE A 200 -12.69 -1.67 14.25
CA ILE A 200 -11.78 -2.31 13.28
C ILE A 200 -11.06 -1.26 12.46
N ILE A 201 -9.74 -1.43 12.32
CA ILE A 201 -8.91 -0.64 11.40
C ILE A 201 -8.42 -1.59 10.31
N VAL A 202 -8.68 -1.24 9.04
CA VAL A 202 -8.14 -1.94 7.86
C VAL A 202 -7.26 -0.97 7.10
N THR A 203 -5.98 -1.33 6.94
CA THR A 203 -4.99 -0.47 6.28
C THR A 203 -3.90 -1.29 5.59
N PRO A 204 -3.50 -0.91 4.37
CA PRO A 204 -2.27 -1.40 3.78
C PRO A 204 -1.08 -1.01 4.65
N TRP A 205 -0.18 -1.96 4.87
CA TRP A 205 0.95 -1.83 5.75
C TRP A 205 2.17 -2.48 5.12
N GLY A 206 3.33 -1.86 5.28
CA GLY A 206 4.55 -2.40 4.72
C GLY A 206 5.82 -1.82 5.30
N THR A 207 6.92 -2.41 4.89
CA THR A 207 8.27 -1.87 5.11
C THR A 207 8.77 -1.21 3.82
N PRO A 208 9.82 -0.36 3.88
CA PRO A 208 10.46 0.16 2.68
C PRO A 208 10.98 -0.94 1.74
N TYR A 209 11.21 -2.14 2.26
CA TYR A 209 11.62 -3.32 1.49
C TYR A 209 10.42 -4.02 0.84
N ALA A 210 9.27 -4.07 1.51
CA ALA A 210 8.10 -4.80 1.04
C ALA A 210 6.80 -4.11 1.51
N ASN A 211 6.13 -3.47 0.56
CA ASN A 211 4.80 -2.89 0.73
C ASN A 211 3.73 -3.88 0.27
N ALA A 212 3.38 -4.81 1.16
CA ALA A 212 2.70 -6.04 0.75
C ALA A 212 1.59 -6.52 1.69
N GLY A 213 1.34 -5.90 2.85
CA GLY A 213 0.42 -6.46 3.85
C GLY A 213 -0.90 -5.70 3.96
N LEU A 214 -2.04 -6.39 3.99
CA LEU A 214 -3.31 -5.81 4.43
C LEU A 214 -3.50 -6.08 5.92
N LEU A 215 -3.31 -5.07 6.77
CA LEU A 215 -3.43 -5.21 8.22
C LEU A 215 -4.87 -4.96 8.67
N ARG A 216 -5.44 -5.91 9.40
CA ARG A 216 -6.71 -5.77 10.14
C ARG A 216 -6.44 -5.77 11.63
N LEU A 217 -6.67 -4.63 12.28
CA LEU A 217 -6.56 -4.45 13.74
C LEU A 217 -7.93 -4.40 14.39
N GLU A 218 -8.03 -4.93 15.60
CA GLU A 218 -9.14 -4.72 16.51
C GLU A 218 -8.66 -3.85 17.68
N VAL A 219 -9.31 -2.72 17.87
CA VAL A 219 -8.92 -1.73 18.88
C VAL A 219 -9.22 -2.25 20.26
N GLY A 220 -8.19 -2.27 21.11
CA GLY A 220 -8.31 -2.72 22.48
C GLY A 220 -9.18 -1.80 23.34
N GLU A 221 -9.62 -2.30 24.50
CA GLU A 221 -10.18 -1.47 25.56
C GLU A 221 -9.22 -0.34 25.96
N SER A 222 -9.75 0.74 26.54
CA SER A 222 -8.93 1.88 26.98
C SER A 222 -7.76 1.42 27.87
N GLY A 223 -6.54 1.80 27.50
CA GLY A 223 -5.30 1.39 28.19
C GLY A 223 -4.86 -0.05 27.93
N LYS A 224 -5.51 -0.78 27.02
CA LYS A 224 -5.06 -2.10 26.54
C LYS A 224 -4.42 -1.97 25.16
N PRO A 225 -3.49 -2.87 24.81
CA PRO A 225 -2.90 -2.86 23.48
C PRO A 225 -3.93 -3.26 22.41
N THR A 226 -3.80 -2.64 21.25
CA THR A 226 -4.51 -3.00 20.01
C THR A 226 -3.75 -4.10 19.31
N HIS A 227 -4.45 -5.10 18.78
CA HIS A 227 -3.83 -6.25 18.12
C HIS A 227 -4.50 -6.55 16.78
N GLY A 228 -3.75 -7.15 15.87
CA GLY A 228 -4.31 -7.64 14.63
C GLY A 228 -3.34 -8.46 13.81
N ARG A 229 -3.80 -8.87 12.64
CA ARG A 229 -3.04 -9.72 11.71
C ARG A 229 -3.11 -9.17 10.30
N PHE A 230 -2.13 -9.57 9.50
CA PHE A 230 -2.27 -9.43 8.06
C PHE A 230 -3.28 -10.45 7.56
N VAL A 231 -4.20 -10.02 6.70
CA VAL A 231 -5.31 -10.84 6.21
C VAL A 231 -5.21 -11.12 4.72
N ASP A 232 -4.42 -10.34 4.00
CA ASP A 232 -4.23 -10.46 2.55
C ASP A 232 -2.90 -9.79 2.11
N ASP A 233 -2.43 -10.09 0.90
CA ASP A 233 -1.35 -9.34 0.26
C ASP A 233 -1.88 -8.19 -0.59
N VAL A 234 -1.37 -6.98 -0.35
CA VAL A 234 -1.79 -5.77 -1.07
C VAL A 234 -0.62 -4.82 -1.23
N SER A 235 -0.58 -4.08 -2.34
CA SER A 235 0.34 -2.97 -2.53
C SER A 235 -0.44 -1.70 -2.82
N PHE A 236 -0.13 -0.64 -2.08
CA PHE A 236 -0.79 0.65 -2.17
C PHE A 236 0.24 1.78 -2.18
N MET A 237 -0.13 2.91 -2.74
CA MET A 237 0.67 4.14 -2.63
C MET A 237 0.86 4.51 -1.17
N TRP A 238 2.06 4.94 -0.79
CA TRP A 238 2.35 5.36 0.58
C TRP A 238 1.59 6.63 0.94
N MET A 239 1.11 6.70 2.18
CA MET A 239 0.80 7.98 2.83
C MET A 239 1.98 8.94 2.62
N ARG A 240 1.72 10.16 2.14
CA ARG A 240 2.77 11.11 1.70
C ARG A 240 3.88 11.29 2.75
N ALA A 241 3.49 11.48 4.01
CA ALA A 241 4.42 11.67 5.13
C ALA A 241 5.14 10.38 5.60
N GLN A 242 4.75 9.21 5.10
CA GLN A 242 5.42 7.93 5.36
C GLN A 242 6.09 7.34 4.11
N ARG A 243 6.31 8.13 3.05
CA ARG A 243 7.09 7.68 1.90
C ARG A 243 8.53 7.35 2.32
N PRO A 244 9.11 6.23 1.85
CA PRO A 244 10.53 5.97 2.02
C PRO A 244 11.38 7.10 1.42
N HIS A 245 12.18 7.80 2.24
CA HIS A 245 12.99 8.92 1.78
C HIS A 245 14.18 8.47 0.92
N ALA A 246 14.51 9.27 -0.09
CA ALA A 246 15.78 9.16 -0.80
C ALA A 246 16.93 9.68 0.07
N VAL A 247 18.06 8.96 0.07
CA VAL A 247 19.23 9.36 0.87
C VAL A 247 20.47 9.47 0.00
N SER A 248 21.22 10.54 0.23
CA SER A 248 22.41 10.92 -0.53
C SER A 248 23.61 10.02 -0.26
N GLU A 249 24.59 10.09 -1.16
CA GLU A 249 25.87 9.37 -1.10
C GLU A 249 26.84 10.01 -0.11
N PRO A 250 27.19 9.35 1.01
CA PRO A 250 28.37 9.74 1.76
C PRO A 250 29.61 9.19 1.03
N ALA A 251 30.52 10.08 0.68
CA ALA A 251 31.82 9.70 0.12
C ALA A 251 32.74 9.10 1.22
N GLY A 252 33.47 8.03 0.90
CA GLY A 252 34.67 7.63 1.65
C GLY A 252 34.51 6.64 2.81
N VAL A 253 33.47 5.80 2.81
CA VAL A 253 33.31 4.72 3.83
C VAL A 253 34.05 3.44 3.38
N PRO A 254 34.73 2.69 4.28
CA PRO A 254 35.34 1.41 3.94
C PRO A 254 34.33 0.43 3.33
N GLU A 255 34.69 -0.11 2.17
CA GLU A 255 33.87 -1.03 1.38
C GLU A 255 34.28 -2.47 1.67
N HIS A 256 33.31 -3.35 1.86
CA HIS A 256 33.48 -4.79 1.87
C HIS A 256 33.04 -5.35 0.53
N ARG A 257 33.84 -6.28 -0.01
CA ARG A 257 33.59 -6.96 -1.26
C ARG A 257 33.67 -8.47 -1.04
N GLY A 258 32.82 -9.21 -1.73
CA GLY A 258 32.78 -10.66 -1.65
C GLY A 258 31.73 -11.27 -2.58
N PRO A 259 31.64 -12.60 -2.59
CA PRO A 259 30.53 -13.31 -3.24
C PRO A 259 29.23 -13.14 -2.46
N SER A 260 28.10 -13.25 -3.15
CA SER A 260 26.80 -13.33 -2.50
C SER A 260 26.57 -14.72 -1.89
N ALA A 261 25.96 -14.76 -0.70
CA ALA A 261 25.54 -16.00 -0.05
C ALA A 261 24.29 -16.63 -0.68
N MET A 262 23.57 -15.91 -1.55
CA MET A 262 22.38 -16.40 -2.24
C MET A 262 22.14 -15.68 -3.57
N ASP A 263 21.35 -16.29 -4.45
CA ASP A 263 20.85 -15.63 -5.65
C ASP A 263 19.94 -14.43 -5.28
N PRO A 264 20.20 -13.21 -5.80
CA PRO A 264 19.39 -12.03 -5.51
C PRO A 264 17.92 -12.14 -5.92
N GLU A 265 17.57 -12.99 -6.89
CA GLU A 265 16.17 -13.23 -7.24
C GLU A 265 15.38 -13.80 -6.05
N LEU A 266 16.02 -14.63 -5.22
CA LEU A 266 15.40 -15.24 -4.03
C LEU A 266 14.98 -14.22 -2.97
N ALA A 267 15.50 -12.99 -3.04
CA ALA A 267 15.14 -11.92 -2.13
C ALA A 267 13.74 -11.33 -2.42
N LEU A 268 13.25 -11.49 -3.65
CA LEU A 268 12.02 -10.84 -4.14
C LEU A 268 11.03 -11.80 -4.83
N GLU A 269 11.44 -13.03 -5.18
CA GLU A 269 10.62 -13.99 -5.96
C GLU A 269 9.27 -14.37 -5.32
N ASP A 270 9.15 -14.22 -3.99
CA ASP A 270 7.99 -14.63 -3.21
C ASP A 270 7.60 -13.47 -2.29
N VAL A 271 6.35 -13.01 -2.40
CA VAL A 271 5.84 -11.88 -1.61
C VAL A 271 5.92 -12.13 -0.10
N ASN A 272 5.72 -13.37 0.35
CA ASN A 272 5.82 -13.73 1.77
C ASN A 272 7.26 -13.66 2.25
N ALA A 273 8.20 -14.09 1.41
CA ALA A 273 9.61 -13.98 1.72
C ALA A 273 10.08 -12.52 1.73
N ALA A 274 9.74 -11.73 0.71
CA ALA A 274 10.08 -10.32 0.65
C ALA A 274 9.50 -9.56 1.85
N PHE A 275 8.25 -9.85 2.23
CA PHE A 275 7.62 -9.30 3.42
C PHE A 275 8.37 -9.67 4.70
N ALA A 276 8.67 -10.96 4.90
CA ALA A 276 9.42 -11.46 6.06
C ALA A 276 10.84 -10.89 6.13
N ILE A 277 11.52 -10.74 5.00
CA ILE A 277 12.82 -10.09 4.89
C ILE A 277 12.70 -8.64 5.34
N GLY A 278 11.74 -7.89 4.78
CA GLY A 278 11.51 -6.48 5.12
C GLY A 278 11.28 -6.24 6.60
N LEU A 279 10.55 -7.14 7.28
CA LEU A 279 10.36 -7.10 8.73
C LEU A 279 11.67 -7.25 9.52
N ARG A 280 12.67 -7.94 8.97
CA ARG A 280 13.96 -8.24 9.61
C ARG A 280 15.07 -7.28 9.19
N VAL A 281 14.85 -6.47 8.15
CA VAL A 281 15.79 -5.45 7.68
C VAL A 281 15.17 -4.04 7.75
N PRO A 282 14.90 -3.52 8.97
CA PRO A 282 14.14 -2.27 9.12
C PRO A 282 14.82 -1.10 8.42
N GLY A 283 14.00 -0.29 7.74
CA GLY A 283 14.45 0.89 6.99
C GLY A 283 15.16 0.59 5.66
N VAL A 284 15.42 -0.68 5.34
CA VAL A 284 16.09 -1.04 4.08
C VAL A 284 15.10 -0.96 2.93
N ARG A 285 15.52 -0.29 1.86
CA ARG A 285 14.84 -0.26 0.56
C ARG A 285 15.78 -0.78 -0.52
N TYR A 286 15.22 -1.13 -1.66
CA TYR A 286 16.01 -1.52 -2.83
C TYR A 286 15.60 -0.77 -4.10
N GLU A 287 16.49 -0.80 -5.08
CA GLU A 287 16.24 -0.41 -6.47
C GLU A 287 17.05 -1.31 -7.40
N HIS A 288 16.56 -1.48 -8.64
CA HIS A 288 17.29 -2.20 -9.68
C HIS A 288 17.93 -1.19 -10.62
N VAL A 289 19.23 -1.35 -10.84
CA VAL A 289 20.02 -0.39 -11.61
C VAL A 289 20.86 -1.13 -12.61
N TRP A 290 20.73 -0.72 -13.87
CA TRP A 290 21.58 -1.21 -14.94
C TRP A 290 23.03 -0.76 -14.70
N ASP A 291 23.97 -1.70 -14.72
CA ASP A 291 25.40 -1.41 -14.57
C ASP A 291 26.10 -1.70 -15.90
N GLU A 292 26.34 -0.66 -16.70
CA GLU A 292 27.09 -0.78 -17.97
C GLU A 292 28.53 -1.26 -17.77
N ALA A 293 29.10 -1.08 -16.57
CA ALA A 293 30.44 -1.53 -16.24
C ALA A 293 30.47 -3.00 -15.76
N ASP A 294 29.31 -3.64 -15.56
CA ASP A 294 29.23 -5.06 -15.25
C ASP A 294 29.72 -5.87 -16.46
N PRO A 295 30.73 -6.75 -16.31
CA PRO A 295 31.22 -7.61 -17.41
C PRO A 295 30.12 -8.49 -18.02
N SER A 296 29.06 -8.72 -17.27
CA SER A 296 27.89 -9.51 -17.65
C SER A 296 26.80 -8.67 -18.31
N ALA A 297 26.96 -7.33 -18.35
CA ALA A 297 25.96 -6.34 -18.75
C ALA A 297 24.60 -6.65 -18.10
N THR A 298 24.54 -6.56 -16.77
CA THR A 298 23.33 -6.90 -16.01
C THR A 298 22.87 -5.83 -15.05
N PHE A 299 21.64 -5.97 -14.57
CA PHE A 299 21.14 -5.22 -13.44
C PHE A 299 21.90 -5.58 -12.16
N ARG A 300 21.96 -4.63 -11.24
CA ARG A 300 22.28 -4.83 -9.83
C ARG A 300 21.10 -4.45 -8.97
N MET A 301 20.91 -5.15 -7.86
CA MET A 301 20.07 -4.68 -6.78
C MET A 301 20.90 -3.80 -5.84
N ARG A 302 20.50 -2.54 -5.65
CA ARG A 302 21.10 -1.61 -4.68
C ARG A 302 20.22 -1.48 -3.47
N LEU A 303 20.80 -1.62 -2.28
CA LEU A 303 20.15 -1.49 -0.98
C LEU A 303 20.62 -0.24 -0.25
N SER A 304 19.72 0.40 0.48
CA SER A 304 20.04 1.52 1.38
C SER A 304 19.14 1.51 2.60
N ASP A 305 19.68 1.84 3.77
CA ASP A 305 18.91 2.00 5.02
C ASP A 305 18.48 3.46 5.28
N GLY A 306 18.88 4.38 4.40
CA GLY A 306 18.69 5.81 4.58
C GLY A 306 19.47 6.46 5.74
N ALA A 307 20.30 5.70 6.46
CA ALA A 307 21.15 6.15 7.55
C ALA A 307 22.65 6.06 7.21
N GLY A 308 22.98 5.70 5.96
CA GLY A 308 24.33 5.68 5.42
C GLY A 308 24.89 4.28 5.16
N SER A 309 24.17 3.22 5.49
CA SER A 309 24.54 1.85 5.10
C SER A 309 23.97 1.48 3.75
N ARG A 310 24.75 0.71 2.98
CA ARG A 310 24.48 0.42 1.57
C ARG A 310 24.98 -0.97 1.20
N ALA A 311 24.32 -1.56 0.21
CA ALA A 311 24.85 -2.71 -0.49
C ALA A 311 24.50 -2.65 -1.98
N SER A 312 25.29 -3.30 -2.83
CA SER A 312 24.91 -3.64 -4.19
C SER A 312 25.29 -5.09 -4.48
N VAL A 313 24.44 -5.79 -5.22
CA VAL A 313 24.67 -7.18 -5.63
C VAL A 313 24.31 -7.36 -7.10
N ARG A 314 25.17 -8.07 -7.86
CA ARG A 314 24.89 -8.43 -9.27
C ARG A 314 23.83 -9.52 -9.34
N TYR A 315 22.96 -9.44 -10.35
CA TYR A 315 22.08 -10.57 -10.69
C TYR A 315 22.86 -11.69 -11.37
N ALA A 316 23.55 -11.41 -12.48
CA ALA A 316 24.41 -12.41 -13.12
C ALA A 316 25.78 -12.48 -12.45
N GLY A 317 26.28 -13.71 -12.25
CA GLY A 317 27.55 -13.94 -11.54
C GLY A 317 27.50 -13.45 -10.09
N TRP A 318 26.34 -13.59 -9.44
CA TRP A 318 26.14 -13.18 -8.05
C TRP A 318 27.08 -13.88 -7.07
N ASP A 319 27.64 -15.02 -7.44
CA ASP A 319 28.57 -15.85 -6.66
C ASP A 319 30.05 -15.51 -6.91
N ALA A 320 30.36 -14.54 -7.77
CA ALA A 320 31.73 -14.07 -8.01
C ALA A 320 32.29 -13.31 -6.80
N GLU A 321 33.61 -13.40 -6.57
CA GLU A 321 34.33 -12.76 -5.44
C GLU A 321 34.12 -11.24 -5.29
N ASP A 322 33.62 -10.56 -6.32
CA ASP A 322 33.35 -9.13 -6.34
C ASP A 322 31.88 -8.80 -6.70
N ALA A 323 30.98 -9.76 -6.54
CA ALA A 323 29.57 -9.59 -6.87
C ALA A 323 28.84 -8.65 -5.90
N VAL A 324 29.19 -8.72 -4.62
CA VAL A 324 28.59 -7.93 -3.54
C VAL A 324 29.54 -6.83 -3.10
N HIS A 325 29.06 -5.59 -3.06
CA HIS A 325 29.77 -4.46 -2.47
C HIS A 325 28.90 -3.86 -1.35
N GLN A 326 29.44 -3.66 -0.16
CA GLN A 326 28.68 -3.09 0.97
C GLN A 326 29.51 -2.13 1.81
N SER A 327 28.87 -1.08 2.31
CA SER A 327 29.52 -0.07 3.15
C SER A 327 28.55 0.50 4.20
N GLY A 328 29.11 1.17 5.21
CA GLY A 328 28.36 1.75 6.32
C GLY A 328 28.33 0.88 7.57
N ALA A 329 27.46 1.25 8.51
CA ALA A 329 27.37 0.60 9.82
C ALA A 329 26.74 -0.79 9.75
N ARG A 330 25.87 -1.02 8.76
CA ARG A 330 25.17 -2.28 8.53
C ARG A 330 25.67 -2.99 7.27
N ARG A 331 25.66 -4.32 7.30
CA ARG A 331 25.92 -5.18 6.14
C ARG A 331 24.58 -5.57 5.52
N LEU A 332 23.98 -4.65 4.77
CA LEU A 332 22.58 -4.78 4.33
C LEU A 332 22.30 -6.04 3.53
N TRP A 333 23.23 -6.47 2.67
CA TRP A 333 23.03 -7.70 1.90
C TRP A 333 23.16 -8.95 2.77
N ASP A 334 24.09 -8.96 3.74
CA ASP A 334 24.23 -10.06 4.69
C ASP A 334 22.99 -10.17 5.58
N GLU A 335 22.41 -9.04 5.98
CA GLU A 335 21.16 -9.00 6.72
C GLU A 335 19.98 -9.53 5.89
N VAL A 336 19.89 -9.17 4.60
CA VAL A 336 18.86 -9.70 3.68
C VAL A 336 18.99 -11.21 3.50
N ALA A 337 20.21 -11.71 3.24
CA ALA A 337 20.47 -13.15 3.13
C ALA A 337 20.16 -13.89 4.44
N GLY A 338 20.55 -13.33 5.58
CA GLY A 338 20.24 -13.87 6.90
C GLY A 338 18.73 -13.90 7.18
N ALA A 339 17.99 -12.87 6.78
CA ALA A 339 16.54 -12.82 6.92
C ALA A 339 15.83 -13.85 6.02
N ARG A 340 16.32 -14.05 4.79
CA ARG A 340 15.83 -15.12 3.90
C ARG A 340 16.05 -16.50 4.49
N LEU A 341 17.25 -16.77 5.03
CA LEU A 341 17.54 -18.02 5.71
C LEU A 341 16.61 -18.24 6.91
N TRP A 342 16.41 -17.21 7.74
CA TRP A 342 15.46 -17.27 8.86
C TRP A 342 14.04 -17.61 8.39
N TRP A 343 13.56 -17.01 7.30
CA TRP A 343 12.23 -17.33 6.74
C TRP A 343 12.13 -18.80 6.31
N LEU A 344 13.20 -19.36 5.71
CA LEU A 344 13.26 -20.79 5.38
C LEU A 344 13.23 -21.68 6.64
N GLU A 345 13.98 -21.30 7.68
CA GLU A 345 14.06 -22.03 8.96
C GLU A 345 12.72 -22.01 9.73
N GLU A 346 11.94 -20.93 9.62
CA GLU A 346 10.58 -20.82 10.17
C GLU A 346 9.51 -21.57 9.35
N GLY A 347 9.94 -22.31 8.34
CA GLY A 347 9.07 -23.12 7.50
C GLY A 347 8.29 -22.29 6.48
N LYS A 348 8.91 -21.23 5.95
CA LYS A 348 8.34 -20.35 4.91
C LYS A 348 6.97 -19.77 5.31
N PRO A 349 6.86 -19.07 6.45
CA PRO A 349 5.59 -18.55 6.90
C PRO A 349 4.96 -17.62 5.86
N ASP A 350 3.69 -17.89 5.57
CA ASP A 350 2.80 -16.99 4.83
C ASP A 350 2.60 -15.68 5.62
N LEU A 351 2.46 -14.55 4.92
CA LEU A 351 2.34 -13.22 5.52
C LEU A 351 1.17 -13.14 6.53
N ARG A 352 0.10 -13.93 6.36
CA ARG A 352 -1.07 -13.96 7.24
C ARG A 352 -0.77 -14.61 8.60
N ARG A 353 0.38 -15.28 8.74
CA ARG A 353 0.87 -15.76 10.04
C ARG A 353 1.45 -14.64 10.89
N PHE A 354 1.77 -13.49 10.29
CA PHE A 354 2.28 -12.34 11.02
C PHE A 354 1.15 -11.49 11.57
N GLY A 355 1.44 -10.75 12.64
CA GLY A 355 0.52 -9.76 13.18
C GLY A 355 1.23 -8.65 13.91
N VAL A 356 0.45 -7.65 14.32
CA VAL A 356 0.96 -6.42 14.93
C VAL A 356 0.29 -6.22 16.29
N THR A 357 1.09 -5.81 17.26
CA THR A 357 0.62 -5.30 18.56
C THR A 357 1.02 -3.84 18.66
N ILE A 358 0.07 -2.98 19.03
CA ILE A 358 0.28 -1.55 19.28
C ILE A 358 -0.05 -1.27 20.74
N ALA A 359 0.95 -0.91 21.51
CA ALA A 359 0.81 -0.54 22.92
C ALA A 359 0.10 0.81 23.09
N PRO A 360 -0.46 1.11 24.28
CA PRO A 360 -1.15 2.38 24.53
C PRO A 360 -0.28 3.64 24.35
N ASP A 361 1.05 3.52 24.40
CA ASP A 361 2.00 4.61 24.15
C ASP A 361 2.38 4.75 22.66
N GLY A 362 1.80 3.92 21.79
CA GLY A 362 2.05 3.90 20.35
C GLY A 362 3.23 3.01 19.93
N ALA A 363 3.92 2.32 20.84
CA ALA A 363 4.96 1.37 20.47
C ALA A 363 4.37 0.18 19.70
N GLN A 364 4.97 -0.15 18.54
CA GLN A 364 4.47 -1.21 17.66
C GLN A 364 5.48 -2.35 17.58
N SER A 365 4.98 -3.58 17.63
CA SER A 365 5.78 -4.78 17.46
C SER A 365 5.09 -5.73 16.48
N VAL A 366 5.87 -6.31 15.58
CA VAL A 366 5.40 -7.37 14.68
C VAL A 366 5.76 -8.72 15.29
N TRP A 367 4.89 -9.69 15.14
CA TRP A 367 5.07 -11.03 15.71
C TRP A 367 4.67 -12.10 14.70
N LEU A 368 5.19 -13.32 14.87
CA LEU A 368 4.88 -14.49 14.06
C LEU A 368 3.99 -15.46 14.86
N ASP A 369 2.87 -15.90 14.30
CA ASP A 369 1.87 -16.81 14.88
C ASP A 369 1.13 -16.30 16.13
N ALA A 370 1.79 -15.63 17.08
CA ALA A 370 1.16 -15.11 18.29
C ALA A 370 1.89 -13.88 18.86
N PRO A 371 1.20 -12.97 19.59
CA PRO A 371 1.80 -11.76 20.16
C PRO A 371 3.03 -11.95 21.05
N GLY A 372 3.25 -13.15 21.59
CA GLY A 372 4.43 -13.46 22.41
C GLY A 372 5.70 -13.79 21.59
N LYS A 373 5.59 -14.06 20.29
CA LYS A 373 6.72 -14.37 19.40
C LYS A 373 7.06 -13.15 18.54
N VAL A 374 7.48 -12.08 19.22
CA VAL A 374 7.86 -10.81 18.61
C VAL A 374 9.12 -11.00 17.75
N LEU A 375 9.12 -10.40 16.56
CA LEU A 375 10.29 -10.36 15.70
C LEU A 375 11.36 -9.42 16.28
N PRO A 376 12.64 -9.77 16.16
CA PRO A 376 13.74 -8.96 16.67
C PRO A 376 13.95 -7.65 15.90
#